data_AF-A0A847GQV0-F1
#
_entry.id   AF-A0A847GQV0-F1
#
_cell.length_a   1.000
_cell.length_b   1.000
_cell.length_c   1.000
_cell.angle_alpha   90.00
_cell.angle_beta   90.00
_cell.angle_gamma   90.00
#
_symmetry.space_group_name_H-M   'P 1'
#
loop_
_entity.id
_entity.type
_entity.pdbx_description
1 polymer ?
#
loop_
_entity_poly.entity_id
_entity_poly.type
_entity_poly.pdbx_seq_one_letter_code
_entity_poly.pdbx_strand_id
1 'polypeptide(L)'
;MPIPVVCPGCQKRFNVSDKFAGKKGPCPHCKTIIQVPEKGEEVVIHAPEQFGPKDTKGRAILKPIARNETKVSPRLTAVILVTIVAVLAIAWMFRSPEGDVPLWLLALGAIGLAPPLAWAGYAFLRDDELEPYSGKELSLRVLACSAVYAILWGLVALITGYVLGGDQVEVIHMVFIAPVMIGIGTFGAHLALDLEPGTAAVHCSLYLLVTVTLRLIMGLTAF
;
A
#
# COMPACT_ATOMS: atom_id res chain seq x y z
N MET A 1 49.18 13.87 4.66
CA MET A 1 48.22 12.86 5.10
C MET A 1 48.86 11.48 5.12
N PRO A 2 48.49 10.58 6.04
CA PRO A 2 49.02 9.22 6.02
C PRO A 2 48.54 8.49 4.75
N ILE A 3 49.45 7.92 3.97
CA ILE A 3 49.15 7.10 2.79
C ILE A 3 48.91 5.66 3.26
N PRO A 4 47.71 5.08 3.07
CA PRO A 4 47.47 3.68 3.39
C PRO A 4 48.14 2.78 2.36
N VAL A 5 49.06 1.93 2.82
CA VAL A 5 49.81 0.99 1.97
C VAL A 5 49.53 -0.44 2.42
N VAL A 6 49.33 -1.32 1.46
CA VAL A 6 49.19 -2.77 1.69
C VAL A 6 50.48 -3.45 1.24
N CYS A 7 51.14 -4.18 2.14
CA CYS A 7 52.35 -4.90 1.79
C CYS A 7 52.03 -6.16 0.94
N PRO A 8 52.67 -6.39 -0.22
CA PRO A 8 52.46 -7.61 -1.00
C PRO A 8 53.01 -8.88 -0.34
N GLY A 9 53.98 -8.75 0.57
CA GLY A 9 54.59 -9.91 1.25
C GLY A 9 53.78 -10.42 2.44
N CYS A 10 53.35 -9.52 3.35
CA CYS A 10 52.63 -9.90 4.56
C CYS A 10 51.16 -9.48 4.59
N GLN A 11 50.66 -8.80 3.55
CA GLN A 11 49.27 -8.31 3.38
C GLN A 11 48.75 -7.38 4.48
N LYS A 12 49.58 -7.00 5.45
CA LYS A 12 49.23 -6.03 6.48
C LYS A 12 49.09 -4.64 5.86
N ARG A 13 48.04 -3.94 6.29
CA ARG A 13 47.77 -2.54 5.94
C ARG A 13 48.40 -1.64 6.99
N PHE A 14 49.13 -0.62 6.57
CA PHE A 14 49.71 0.37 7.47
C PHE A 14 49.81 1.72 6.78
N ASN A 15 49.92 2.77 7.59
CA ASN A 15 49.94 4.13 7.12
C ASN A 15 51.37 4.66 7.09
N VAL A 16 51.79 5.18 5.94
CA VAL A 16 53.12 5.76 5.73
C VAL A 16 52.99 7.27 5.57
N SER A 17 53.96 8.04 6.05
CA SER A 17 53.97 9.49 5.84
C SER A 17 54.09 9.84 4.35
N ASP A 18 53.46 10.93 3.92
CA ASP A 18 53.53 11.42 2.52
C ASP A 18 54.96 11.65 2.02
N LYS A 19 55.93 11.86 2.91
CA LYS A 19 57.35 12.07 2.56
C LYS A 19 57.98 10.89 1.83
N PHE A 20 57.32 9.73 1.90
CA PHE A 20 57.73 8.49 1.25
C PHE A 20 56.88 8.14 0.03
N ALA A 21 55.96 9.00 -0.42
CA ALA A 21 55.23 8.81 -1.66
C ALA A 21 56.19 8.57 -2.84
N GLY A 22 55.92 7.53 -3.65
CA GLY A 22 56.76 7.14 -4.79
C GLY A 22 58.10 6.49 -4.42
N LYS A 23 58.50 6.43 -3.14
CA LYS A 23 59.79 5.86 -2.71
C LYS A 23 59.66 4.36 -2.37
N LYS A 24 60.77 3.63 -2.53
CA LYS A 24 60.90 2.24 -2.11
C LYS A 24 61.46 2.16 -0.69
N GLY A 25 60.87 1.33 0.16
CA GLY A 25 61.30 1.14 1.54
C GLY A 25 60.92 -0.24 2.11
N PRO A 26 61.60 -0.71 3.16
CA PRO A 26 61.29 -1.99 3.78
C PRO A 26 59.97 -1.91 4.58
N CYS A 27 59.14 -2.95 4.47
CA CYS A 27 57.96 -3.10 5.31
C CYS A 27 58.36 -3.24 6.80
N PRO A 28 57.72 -2.53 7.74
CA PRO A 28 58.04 -2.61 9.17
C PRO A 28 57.77 -4.00 9.77
N HIS A 29 56.95 -4.84 9.13
CA HIS A 29 56.59 -6.16 9.64
C HIS A 29 57.40 -7.32 9.04
N CYS A 30 57.65 -7.31 7.73
CA CYS A 30 58.30 -8.43 7.04
C CYS A 30 59.59 -8.05 6.31
N LYS A 31 60.00 -6.77 6.39
CA LYS A 31 61.20 -6.20 5.74
C LYS A 31 61.26 -6.31 4.21
N THR A 32 60.26 -6.88 3.56
CA THR A 32 60.11 -6.89 2.11
C THR A 32 60.12 -5.46 1.57
N ILE A 33 60.88 -5.20 0.52
CA ILE A 33 60.96 -3.88 -0.13
C ILE A 33 59.65 -3.63 -0.88
N ILE A 34 58.91 -2.60 -0.46
CA ILE A 34 57.65 -2.19 -1.09
C ILE A 34 57.82 -0.82 -1.73
N GLN A 35 57.10 -0.58 -2.82
CA GLN A 35 57.00 0.74 -3.44
C GLN A 35 55.74 1.41 -2.90
N VAL A 36 55.91 2.56 -2.24
CA VAL A 36 54.79 3.37 -1.77
C VAL A 36 54.15 4.02 -3.01
N PRO A 37 52.82 3.92 -3.19
CA PRO A 37 52.14 4.60 -4.29
C PRO A 37 52.51 6.09 -4.32
N GLU A 38 52.59 6.65 -5.53
CA GLU A 38 52.64 8.11 -5.65
C GLU A 38 51.37 8.69 -5.04
N LYS A 39 51.43 9.95 -4.61
CA LYS A 39 50.29 10.66 -4.04
C LYS A 39 49.26 10.82 -5.17
N GLY A 40 48.42 9.81 -5.35
CA GLY A 40 47.34 9.83 -6.32
C GLY A 40 46.42 11.00 -6.01
N GLU A 41 45.91 11.63 -7.07
CA GLU A 41 44.85 12.63 -6.97
C GLU A 41 43.83 12.18 -5.95
N GLU A 42 43.56 13.05 -4.97
CA GLU A 42 42.41 12.87 -4.10
C GLU A 42 41.20 12.69 -5.02
N VAL A 43 40.66 11.48 -5.08
CA VAL A 43 39.42 11.22 -5.78
C VAL A 43 38.37 12.00 -5.01
N VAL A 44 38.10 13.22 -5.47
CA VAL A 44 37.01 14.04 -4.97
C VAL A 44 35.76 13.28 -5.36
N ILE A 45 35.21 12.53 -4.41
CA ILE A 45 33.91 11.90 -4.57
C ILE A 45 32.91 13.05 -4.62
N HIS A 46 32.60 13.49 -5.83
CA HIS A 46 31.51 14.43 -6.06
C HIS A 46 30.23 13.69 -5.66
N ALA A 47 29.69 14.05 -4.49
CA ALA A 47 28.34 13.66 -4.15
C ALA A 47 27.41 14.12 -5.29
N PRO A 48 26.41 13.30 -5.68
CA PRO A 48 25.47 13.68 -6.72
C PRO A 48 24.85 15.04 -6.36
N GLU A 49 24.74 15.91 -7.37
CA GLU A 49 24.19 17.25 -7.16
C GLU A 49 22.78 17.15 -6.57
N GLN A 50 22.52 17.93 -5.52
CA GLN A 50 21.18 18.05 -4.96
C GLN A 50 20.25 18.68 -6.00
N PHE A 51 19.14 18.00 -6.27
CA PHE A 51 18.11 18.42 -7.23
C PHE A 51 17.32 19.61 -6.68
N GLY A 52 17.12 20.64 -7.51
CA GLY A 52 16.22 21.78 -7.24
C GLY A 52 16.88 23.17 -7.26
N PRO A 53 16.09 24.24 -7.08
CA PRO A 53 16.57 25.63 -7.04
C PRO A 53 17.59 25.83 -5.91
N LYS A 54 18.77 26.33 -6.26
CA LYS A 54 19.87 26.60 -5.33
C LYS A 54 19.88 28.08 -4.94
N ASP A 55 20.27 28.37 -3.71
CA ASP A 55 20.57 29.74 -3.27
C ASP A 55 21.91 30.23 -3.83
N THR A 56 22.22 31.50 -3.59
CA THR A 56 23.53 32.10 -3.95
C THR A 56 24.73 31.42 -3.28
N LYS A 57 24.50 30.51 -2.32
CA LYS A 57 25.52 29.72 -1.62
C LYS A 57 25.53 28.25 -2.07
N GLY A 58 24.81 27.91 -3.14
CA GLY A 58 24.75 26.56 -3.71
C GLY A 58 23.92 25.56 -2.91
N ARG A 59 23.15 25.99 -1.91
CA ARG A 59 22.29 25.14 -1.08
C ARG A 59 20.91 25.02 -1.71
N ALA A 60 20.36 23.82 -1.76
CA ALA A 60 18.99 23.62 -2.20
C ALA A 60 18.02 24.36 -1.26
N ILE A 61 17.22 25.27 -1.80
CA ILE A 61 16.25 26.08 -1.03
C ILE A 61 15.00 25.25 -0.72
N LEU A 62 14.58 24.43 -1.68
CA LEU A 62 13.39 23.60 -1.54
C LEU A 62 13.76 22.32 -0.80
N LYS A 63 13.18 22.14 0.38
CA LYS A 63 13.25 20.86 1.09
C LYS A 63 12.39 19.84 0.31
N PRO A 64 12.94 18.68 -0.08
CA PRO A 64 12.14 17.62 -0.69
C PRO A 64 10.94 17.28 0.19
N ILE A 65 9.76 17.11 -0.41
CA ILE A 65 8.57 16.65 0.30
C ILE A 65 8.91 15.28 0.88
N ALA A 66 8.97 15.19 2.20
CA ALA A 66 9.35 13.97 2.88
C ALA A 66 8.17 13.00 2.84
N ARG A 67 8.43 11.77 2.35
CA ARG A 67 7.47 10.68 2.35
C ARG A 67 7.01 10.39 3.77
N ASN A 68 5.71 10.52 4.03
CA ASN A 68 5.10 10.14 5.31
C ASN A 68 4.41 8.80 5.15
N GLU A 69 5.15 7.73 5.44
CA GLU A 69 4.61 6.37 5.41
C GLU A 69 3.51 6.22 6.47
N THR A 70 2.41 5.56 6.10
CA THR A 70 1.41 5.10 7.08
C THR A 70 2.08 4.19 8.12
N LYS A 71 2.26 4.71 9.33
CA LYS A 71 2.85 3.96 10.45
C LYS A 71 1.80 3.01 11.01
N VAL A 72 1.87 1.73 10.64
CA VAL A 72 1.06 0.68 11.24
C VAL A 72 1.49 0.51 12.69
N SER A 73 0.67 1.00 13.63
CA SER A 73 0.92 0.82 15.05
C SER A 73 0.34 -0.52 15.54
N PRO A 74 1.00 -1.23 16.48
CA PRO A 74 0.46 -2.48 17.03
C PRO A 74 -0.95 -2.34 17.63
N ARG A 75 -1.26 -1.17 18.20
CA ARG A 75 -2.59 -0.85 18.72
C ARG A 75 -3.64 -0.79 17.62
N LEU A 76 -3.33 -0.11 16.51
CA LEU A 76 -4.23 -0.04 15.35
C LEU A 76 -4.48 -1.43 14.76
N THR A 77 -3.42 -2.25 14.61
CA THR A 77 -3.54 -3.63 14.14
C THR A 77 -4.44 -4.47 15.05
N ALA A 78 -4.29 -4.35 16.38
CA ALA A 78 -5.15 -5.06 17.32
C ALA A 78 -6.62 -4.65 17.20
N VAL A 79 -6.90 -3.34 17.06
CA VAL A 79 -8.27 -2.84 16.86
C VAL A 79 -8.88 -3.38 15.57
N ILE A 80 -8.12 -3.39 14.46
CA ILE A 80 -8.59 -3.93 13.18
C ILE A 80 -8.92 -5.43 13.31
N LEU A 81 -8.02 -6.22 13.92
CA LEU A 81 -8.24 -7.66 14.11
C LEU A 81 -9.47 -7.94 14.98
N VAL A 82 -9.62 -7.23 16.10
CA VAL A 82 -10.80 -7.37 16.98
C VAL A 82 -12.08 -7.00 16.23
N THR A 83 -12.05 -5.94 15.42
CA THR A 83 -13.21 -5.51 14.62
C THR A 83 -13.58 -6.58 13.58
N ILE A 84 -12.60 -7.16 12.89
CA ILE A 84 -12.84 -8.25 11.93
C ILE A 84 -13.46 -9.46 12.64
N VAL A 85 -12.88 -9.90 13.75
CA VAL A 85 -13.40 -11.04 14.53
C VAL A 85 -14.81 -10.76 15.03
N ALA A 86 -15.10 -9.55 15.52
CA ALA A 86 -16.43 -9.16 15.97
C ALA A 86 -17.46 -9.22 14.84
N VAL A 87 -17.14 -8.67 13.66
CA VAL A 87 -18.02 -8.71 12.49
C VAL A 87 -18.30 -10.15 12.04
N LEU A 88 -17.26 -11.00 12.01
CA LEU A 88 -17.42 -12.43 11.68
C LEU A 88 -18.26 -13.18 12.71
N ALA A 89 -18.07 -12.88 14.01
CA ALA A 89 -18.86 -13.48 15.09
C ALA A 89 -20.33 -13.05 15.02
N ILE A 90 -20.61 -11.77 14.71
CA ILE A 90 -21.97 -11.28 14.48
C ILE A 90 -22.60 -12.01 13.28
N ALA A 91 -21.90 -12.11 12.16
CA ALA A 91 -22.41 -12.84 10.99
C ALA A 91 -22.70 -14.31 11.30
N TRP A 92 -21.84 -14.96 12.08
CA TRP A 92 -22.05 -16.35 12.51
C TRP A 92 -23.24 -16.50 13.47
N MET A 93 -23.46 -15.53 14.36
CA MET A 93 -24.60 -15.51 15.28
C MET A 93 -25.96 -15.43 14.54
N PHE A 94 -25.98 -14.76 13.39
CA PHE A 94 -27.17 -14.66 12.52
C PHE A 94 -27.20 -15.74 11.43
N ARG A 95 -26.41 -16.80 11.55
CA ARG A 95 -26.41 -17.90 10.57
C ARG A 95 -27.74 -18.65 10.61
N SER A 96 -28.44 -18.69 9.48
CA SER A 96 -29.69 -19.45 9.31
C SER A 96 -29.56 -20.42 8.13
N PRO A 97 -29.66 -21.75 8.35
CA PRO A 97 -29.67 -22.73 7.27
C PRO A 97 -30.89 -22.61 6.35
N GLU A 98 -31.99 -22.07 6.86
CA GLU A 98 -33.25 -21.89 6.13
C GLU A 98 -33.28 -20.57 5.34
N GLY A 99 -32.27 -19.71 5.51
CA GLY A 99 -32.16 -18.44 4.77
C GLY A 99 -33.00 -17.28 5.33
N ASP A 100 -33.64 -17.47 6.48
CA ASP A 100 -34.55 -16.49 7.13
C ASP A 100 -33.83 -15.29 7.80
N VAL A 101 -32.81 -14.77 7.14
CA VAL A 101 -32.12 -13.56 7.60
C VAL A 101 -32.97 -12.34 7.23
N PRO A 102 -33.29 -11.45 8.18
CA PRO A 102 -34.16 -10.31 7.90
C PRO A 102 -33.49 -9.33 6.93
N LEU A 103 -34.26 -8.85 5.93
CA LEU A 103 -33.76 -7.95 4.88
C LEU A 103 -33.11 -6.68 5.42
N TRP A 104 -33.64 -6.12 6.52
CA TRP A 104 -33.07 -4.91 7.13
C TRP A 104 -31.64 -5.12 7.63
N LEU A 105 -31.31 -6.34 8.10
CA LEU A 105 -29.97 -6.67 8.56
C LEU A 105 -28.99 -6.75 7.38
N LEU A 106 -29.43 -7.34 6.26
CA LEU A 106 -28.65 -7.41 5.03
C LEU A 106 -28.41 -6.01 4.45
N ALA A 107 -29.44 -5.16 4.45
CA ALA A 107 -29.32 -3.77 4.01
C ALA A 107 -28.37 -2.97 4.92
N LEU A 108 -28.49 -3.10 6.24
CA LEU A 108 -27.57 -2.48 7.20
C LEU A 108 -26.13 -2.98 7.01
N GLY A 109 -25.94 -4.27 6.76
CA GLY A 109 -24.61 -4.82 6.46
C GLY A 109 -24.01 -4.22 5.21
N ALA A 110 -24.73 -4.25 4.08
CA ALA A 110 -24.26 -3.70 2.81
C ALA A 110 -23.93 -2.19 2.91
N ILE A 111 -24.82 -1.40 3.53
CA ILE A 111 -24.62 0.04 3.69
C ILE A 111 -23.54 0.35 4.73
N GLY A 112 -23.50 -0.39 5.83
CA GLY A 112 -22.59 -0.14 6.95
C GLY A 112 -21.15 -0.56 6.71
N LEU A 113 -20.93 -1.59 5.88
CA LEU A 113 -19.58 -2.06 5.50
C LEU A 113 -18.89 -1.13 4.50
N ALA A 114 -19.66 -0.44 3.64
CA ALA A 114 -19.10 0.34 2.55
C ALA A 114 -18.22 1.53 3.04
N PRO A 115 -18.65 2.40 3.98
CA PRO A 115 -17.83 3.51 4.47
C PRO A 115 -16.49 3.12 5.10
N PRO A 116 -16.40 2.18 6.06
CA PRO A 116 -15.11 1.82 6.66
C PRO A 116 -14.18 1.14 5.66
N LEU A 117 -14.70 0.31 4.75
CA LEU A 117 -13.89 -0.32 3.72
C LEU A 117 -13.42 0.69 2.67
N ALA A 118 -14.27 1.63 2.26
CA ALA A 118 -13.91 2.68 1.31
C ALA A 118 -12.87 3.64 1.89
N TRP A 119 -13.02 4.01 3.16
CA TRP A 119 -12.02 4.84 3.85
C TRP A 119 -10.68 4.12 4.02
N ALA A 120 -10.71 2.85 4.47
CA ALA A 120 -9.49 2.06 4.66
C ALA A 120 -8.79 1.75 3.32
N GLY A 121 -9.57 1.45 2.29
CA GLY A 121 -9.09 1.22 0.94
C GLY A 121 -8.46 2.47 0.35
N TYR A 122 -9.10 3.64 0.48
CA TYR A 122 -8.47 4.92 0.11
C TYR A 122 -7.16 5.17 0.85
N ALA A 123 -7.12 4.94 2.16
CA ALA A 123 -5.92 5.16 2.96
C ALA A 123 -4.73 4.28 2.54
N PHE A 124 -4.95 3.16 1.86
CA PHE A 124 -3.92 2.21 1.45
C PHE A 124 -3.61 2.21 -0.06
N LEU A 125 -4.62 2.45 -0.90
CA LEU A 125 -4.54 2.31 -2.36
C LEU A 125 -4.40 3.64 -3.11
N ARG A 126 -4.52 4.77 -2.40
CA ARG A 126 -4.35 6.11 -2.96
C ARG A 126 -2.91 6.28 -3.46
N ASP A 127 -2.77 7.01 -4.55
CA ASP A 127 -1.48 7.46 -5.04
C ASP A 127 -0.84 8.43 -4.05
N ASP A 128 0.36 8.09 -3.59
CA ASP A 128 1.15 8.89 -2.67
C ASP A 128 1.76 10.13 -3.34
N GLU A 129 1.79 10.20 -4.67
CA GLU A 129 2.22 11.38 -5.43
C GLU A 129 1.17 12.50 -5.42
N LEU A 130 -0.10 12.16 -5.18
CA LEU A 130 -1.20 13.11 -5.09
C LEU A 130 -1.40 13.64 -3.67
N GLU A 131 -1.92 14.86 -3.55
CA GLU A 131 -2.27 15.43 -2.25
C GLU A 131 -3.45 14.66 -1.62
N PRO A 132 -3.39 14.27 -0.33
CA PRO A 132 -4.47 13.51 0.30
C PRO A 132 -5.69 14.38 0.51
N TYR A 133 -6.85 13.85 0.11
CA TYR A 133 -8.13 14.36 0.58
C TYR A 133 -8.18 14.23 2.10
N SER A 134 -8.68 15.28 2.76
CA SER A 134 -8.79 15.32 4.21
C SER A 134 -10.06 16.03 4.66
N GLY A 135 -10.41 15.84 5.94
CA GLY A 135 -11.57 16.48 6.56
C GLY A 135 -12.90 16.17 5.83
N LYS A 136 -13.70 17.22 5.62
CA LYS A 136 -15.06 17.09 5.04
C LYS A 136 -15.06 16.60 3.60
N GLU A 137 -14.05 16.99 2.81
CA GLU A 137 -13.96 16.56 1.42
C GLU A 137 -13.78 15.05 1.33
N LEU A 138 -12.83 14.50 2.11
CA LEU A 138 -12.63 13.05 2.17
C LEU A 138 -13.91 12.33 2.60
N SER A 139 -14.59 12.82 3.64
CA SER A 139 -15.84 12.21 4.11
C SER A 139 -16.90 12.18 3.03
N LEU A 140 -17.09 13.27 2.28
CA LEU A 140 -18.08 13.34 1.21
C LEU A 140 -17.76 12.36 0.07
N ARG A 141 -16.49 12.29 -0.34
CA ARG A 141 -16.01 11.39 -1.40
C ARG A 141 -16.14 9.92 -1.00
N VAL A 142 -15.75 9.57 0.22
CA VAL A 142 -15.92 8.22 0.79
C VAL A 142 -17.40 7.84 0.84
N LEU A 143 -18.27 8.74 1.29
CA LEU A 143 -19.72 8.48 1.33
C LEU A 143 -20.30 8.31 -0.07
N ALA A 144 -19.88 9.11 -1.05
CA ALA A 144 -20.31 8.96 -2.44
C ALA A 144 -19.89 7.60 -3.01
N CYS A 145 -18.63 7.19 -2.82
CA CYS A 145 -18.14 5.87 -3.24
C CYS A 145 -18.90 4.73 -2.52
N SER A 146 -19.13 4.88 -1.22
CA SER A 146 -19.86 3.91 -0.41
C SER A 146 -21.31 3.74 -0.86
N ALA A 147 -21.97 4.84 -1.23
CA ALA A 147 -23.32 4.80 -1.78
C ALA A 147 -23.36 4.04 -3.10
N VAL A 148 -22.39 4.28 -4.00
CA VAL A 148 -22.27 3.51 -5.25
C VAL A 148 -22.14 2.01 -4.96
N TYR A 149 -21.30 1.62 -4.00
CA TYR A 149 -21.09 0.22 -3.63
C TYR A 149 -22.34 -0.44 -3.02
N ALA A 150 -23.00 0.25 -2.09
CA ALA A 150 -24.23 -0.23 -1.48
C ALA A 150 -25.38 -0.33 -2.50
N ILE A 151 -25.53 0.66 -3.38
CA ILE A 151 -26.54 0.64 -4.45
C ILE A 151 -26.27 -0.49 -5.43
N LEU A 152 -25.02 -0.65 -5.88
CA LEU A 152 -24.64 -1.74 -6.77
C LEU A 152 -24.99 -3.10 -6.15
N TRP A 153 -24.66 -3.30 -4.87
CA TRP A 153 -25.00 -4.55 -4.17
C TRP A 153 -26.52 -4.76 -4.04
N GLY A 154 -27.26 -3.70 -3.69
CA GLY A 154 -28.72 -3.74 -3.62
C GLY A 154 -29.37 -4.03 -4.97
N LEU A 155 -28.83 -3.50 -6.07
CA LEU A 155 -29.28 -3.80 -7.43
C LEU A 155 -29.08 -5.28 -7.77
N VAL A 156 -27.96 -5.87 -7.37
CA VAL A 156 -27.76 -7.31 -7.55
C VAL A 156 -28.82 -8.09 -6.79
N ALA A 157 -29.05 -7.78 -5.51
CA ALA A 157 -30.09 -8.44 -4.72
C ALA A 157 -31.50 -8.29 -5.33
N LEU A 158 -31.81 -7.13 -5.91
CA LEU A 158 -33.09 -6.91 -6.62
C LEU A 158 -33.18 -7.71 -7.92
N ILE A 159 -32.12 -7.73 -8.73
CA ILE A 159 -32.08 -8.47 -10.00
C ILE A 159 -32.16 -9.97 -9.74
N THR A 160 -31.39 -10.50 -8.79
CA THR A 160 -31.40 -11.93 -8.47
C THR A 160 -32.74 -12.36 -7.87
N GLY A 161 -33.32 -11.55 -6.99
CA GLY A 161 -34.60 -11.83 -6.37
C GLY A 161 -35.80 -11.74 -7.33
N TYR A 162 -35.85 -10.70 -8.18
CA TYR A 162 -37.04 -10.41 -9.00
C TYR A 162 -36.95 -10.95 -10.43
N VAL A 163 -35.77 -10.89 -11.05
CA VAL A 163 -35.58 -11.23 -12.48
C VAL A 163 -35.16 -12.68 -12.65
N LEU A 164 -34.31 -13.20 -11.76
CA LEU A 164 -33.72 -14.55 -11.87
C LEU A 164 -34.41 -15.60 -10.99
N GLY A 165 -35.52 -15.25 -10.33
CA GLY A 165 -36.37 -16.20 -9.61
C GLY A 165 -35.78 -16.75 -8.30
N GLY A 166 -34.78 -16.09 -7.71
CA GLY A 166 -34.26 -16.36 -6.35
C GLY A 166 -33.40 -17.63 -6.20
N ASP A 167 -33.88 -18.77 -6.71
CA ASP A 167 -33.32 -20.10 -6.43
C ASP A 167 -32.34 -20.64 -7.50
N GLN A 168 -32.16 -19.94 -8.62
CA GLN A 168 -31.46 -20.47 -9.80
C GLN A 168 -30.18 -19.70 -10.16
N VAL A 169 -29.70 -18.80 -9.30
CA VAL A 169 -28.46 -18.06 -9.57
C VAL A 169 -27.26 -18.95 -9.27
N GLU A 170 -26.96 -19.86 -10.19
CA GLU A 170 -25.74 -20.65 -10.18
C GLU A 170 -24.50 -19.75 -10.32
N VAL A 171 -23.35 -20.26 -9.85
CA VAL A 171 -22.05 -19.57 -9.90
C VAL A 171 -21.70 -19.07 -11.32
N ILE A 172 -22.24 -19.68 -12.38
CA ILE A 172 -22.01 -19.25 -13.75
C ILE A 172 -22.52 -17.82 -14.04
N HIS A 173 -23.59 -17.37 -13.37
CA HIS A 173 -24.11 -16.01 -13.50
C HIS A 173 -23.14 -14.96 -12.95
N MET A 174 -22.24 -15.36 -12.03
CA MET A 174 -21.18 -14.51 -11.49
C MET A 174 -20.22 -14.03 -12.58
N VAL A 175 -19.97 -14.85 -13.60
CA VAL A 175 -19.09 -14.49 -14.72
C VAL A 175 -19.62 -13.29 -15.49
N PHE A 176 -20.93 -13.03 -15.46
CA PHE A 176 -21.56 -11.90 -16.14
C PHE A 176 -21.82 -10.72 -15.20
N ILE A 177 -22.29 -10.97 -13.98
CA ILE A 177 -22.65 -9.91 -13.02
C ILE A 177 -21.40 -9.27 -12.41
N ALA A 178 -20.39 -10.06 -12.02
CA ALA A 178 -19.23 -9.54 -11.30
C ALA A 178 -18.39 -8.56 -12.14
N PRO A 179 -18.10 -8.80 -13.44
CA PRO A 179 -17.37 -7.81 -14.24
C PRO A 179 -18.12 -6.49 -14.42
N VAL A 180 -19.45 -6.52 -14.54
CA VAL A 180 -20.27 -5.30 -14.64
C VAL A 180 -20.23 -4.52 -13.32
N MET A 181 -20.38 -5.22 -12.20
CA MET A 181 -20.29 -4.65 -10.86
C MET A 181 -18.92 -4.03 -10.59
N ILE A 182 -17.85 -4.76 -10.91
CA ILE A 182 -16.49 -4.28 -10.78
C ILE A 182 -16.28 -3.09 -11.73
N GLY A 183 -16.76 -3.13 -12.97
CA GLY A 183 -16.63 -2.03 -13.92
C GLY A 183 -17.27 -0.73 -13.41
N ILE A 184 -18.53 -0.79 -12.96
CA ILE A 184 -19.23 0.40 -12.42
C ILE A 184 -18.60 0.85 -11.10
N GLY A 185 -18.26 -0.08 -10.20
CA GLY A 185 -17.64 0.25 -8.93
C GLY A 185 -16.22 0.80 -9.07
N THR A 186 -15.45 0.31 -10.05
CA THR A 186 -14.14 0.85 -10.45
C THR A 186 -14.30 2.29 -10.92
N PHE A 187 -15.26 2.54 -11.82
CA PHE A 187 -15.54 3.88 -12.30
C PHE A 187 -15.97 4.82 -11.16
N GLY A 188 -16.84 4.36 -10.26
CA GLY A 188 -17.25 5.12 -9.09
C GLY A 188 -16.09 5.47 -8.15
N ALA A 189 -15.19 4.52 -7.87
CA ALA A 189 -14.01 4.77 -7.04
C ALA A 189 -12.97 5.65 -7.73
N HIS A 190 -12.76 5.46 -9.03
CA HIS A 190 -11.89 6.31 -9.84
C HIS A 190 -12.35 7.77 -9.79
N LEU A 191 -13.64 8.03 -9.98
CA LEU A 191 -14.18 9.39 -9.96
C LEU A 191 -14.29 10.00 -8.55
N ALA A 192 -14.66 9.20 -7.54
CA ALA A 192 -14.88 9.72 -6.20
C ALA A 192 -13.56 9.93 -5.44
N LEU A 193 -12.63 8.99 -5.58
CA LEU A 193 -11.42 8.88 -4.74
C LEU A 193 -10.12 9.09 -5.53
N ASP A 194 -10.20 9.34 -6.84
CA ASP A 194 -9.03 9.54 -7.73
C ASP A 194 -8.04 8.37 -7.69
N LEU A 195 -8.57 7.16 -7.51
CA LEU A 195 -7.79 5.93 -7.58
C LEU A 195 -7.51 5.57 -9.05
N GLU A 196 -6.30 5.12 -9.36
CA GLU A 196 -6.02 4.54 -10.68
C GLU A 196 -6.98 3.37 -10.98
N PRO A 197 -7.35 3.12 -12.25
CA PRO A 197 -8.34 2.08 -12.58
C PRO A 197 -8.00 0.70 -12.02
N GLY A 198 -6.71 0.33 -11.98
CA GLY A 198 -6.27 -0.94 -11.40
C GLY A 198 -6.51 -1.03 -9.89
N THR A 199 -6.13 0.00 -9.14
CA THR A 199 -6.33 0.05 -7.69
C THR A 199 -7.79 0.26 -7.32
N ALA A 200 -8.53 1.04 -8.11
CA ALA A 200 -9.98 1.20 -8.00
C ALA A 200 -10.74 -0.13 -8.18
N ALA A 201 -10.29 -0.99 -9.10
CA ALA A 201 -10.87 -2.32 -9.29
C ALA A 201 -10.61 -3.23 -8.08
N VAL A 202 -9.39 -3.21 -7.53
CA VAL A 202 -9.05 -3.92 -6.27
C VAL A 202 -9.90 -3.41 -5.12
N HIS A 203 -10.08 -2.10 -5.02
CA HIS A 203 -10.89 -1.44 -3.99
C HIS A 203 -12.35 -1.89 -4.03
N CYS A 204 -12.96 -1.91 -5.22
CA CYS A 204 -14.33 -2.41 -5.39
C CYS A 204 -14.43 -3.91 -5.09
N SER A 205 -13.46 -4.69 -5.58
CA SER A 205 -13.42 -6.14 -5.39
C SER A 205 -13.36 -6.53 -3.91
N LEU A 206 -12.63 -5.76 -3.08
CA LEU A 206 -12.57 -5.99 -1.64
C LEU A 206 -13.96 -5.87 -0.99
N TYR A 207 -14.72 -4.81 -1.31
CA TYR A 207 -16.08 -4.64 -0.79
C TYR A 207 -16.99 -5.82 -1.19
N LEU A 208 -16.96 -6.23 -2.46
CA LEU A 208 -17.76 -7.36 -2.94
C LEU A 208 -17.35 -8.67 -2.26
N LEU A 209 -16.05 -8.93 -2.14
CA LEU A 209 -15.52 -10.13 -1.49
C LEU A 209 -15.94 -10.21 -0.03
N VAL A 210 -15.80 -9.11 0.73
CA VAL A 210 -16.21 -9.07 2.14
C VAL A 210 -17.72 -9.30 2.27
N THR A 211 -18.51 -8.67 1.41
CA THR A 211 -19.98 -8.79 1.44
C THR A 211 -20.42 -10.23 1.14
N VAL A 212 -19.87 -10.85 0.08
CA VAL A 212 -20.13 -12.26 -0.27
C VAL A 212 -19.67 -13.19 0.85
N THR A 213 -18.49 -12.98 1.41
CA THR A 213 -17.95 -13.81 2.50
C THR A 213 -18.87 -13.79 3.71
N LEU A 214 -19.34 -12.61 4.12
CA LEU A 214 -20.25 -12.50 5.26
C LEU A 214 -21.59 -13.19 4.99
N ARG A 215 -22.13 -13.10 3.78
CA ARG A 215 -23.34 -13.85 3.39
C ARG A 215 -23.16 -15.36 3.50
N LEU A 216 -22.04 -15.89 2.99
CA LEU A 216 -21.72 -17.31 3.08
C LEU A 216 -21.58 -17.78 4.54
N ILE A 217 -21.02 -16.93 5.40
CA ILE A 217 -20.94 -17.18 6.85
C ILE A 217 -22.34 -17.17 7.49
N MET A 218 -23.26 -16.34 7.01
CA MET A 218 -24.66 -16.33 7.45
C MET A 218 -25.47 -17.52 6.89
N GLY A 219 -24.89 -18.36 6.04
CA GLY A 219 -25.58 -19.52 5.44
C GLY A 219 -26.40 -19.16 4.19
N LEU A 220 -26.25 -17.94 3.68
CA LEU A 220 -26.92 -17.49 2.47
C LEU A 220 -26.13 -17.86 1.22
N THR A 221 -26.81 -17.84 0.08
CA THR A 221 -26.18 -17.84 -1.24
C THR A 221 -25.27 -16.62 -1.40
N ALA A 222 -24.31 -16.73 -2.33
CA ALA A 222 -23.37 -15.65 -2.64
C ALA A 222 -24.08 -14.34 -3.04
N PHE A 223 -25.32 -14.42 -3.54
CA PHE A 223 -26.18 -13.30 -3.93
C PHE A 223 -27.58 -13.45 -3.36
#